data_AF-A0A316FPB8-F1
#
_entry.id   AF-A0A316FPB8-F1
#
_cell.length_a   1.000
_cell.length_b   1.000
_cell.length_c   1.000
_cell.angle_alpha   90.00
_cell.angle_beta   90.00
_cell.angle_gamma   90.00
#
_symmetry.space_group_name_H-M   'P 1'
#
loop_
_entity.id
_entity.type
_entity.pdbx_description
1 polymer ?
#
loop_
_entity_poly.entity_id
_entity_poly.type
_entity_poly.pdbx_seq_one_letter_code
_entity_poly.pdbx_strand_id
1 'polypeptide(L)'
;MGVPTEKELQQALTTAATMREQNNDHDFIAKSLLNLNHRVELLEKVKHYAKLYLRSGQGSQEHTLLLRAIDKAERAALNSTDGLDKF
;
A
#
# COMPACT_ATOMS: atom_id res chain seq x y z
N MET A 1 -13.16 1.01 17.88
CA MET A 1 -12.44 0.04 17.05
C MET A 1 -10.98 0.02 17.49
N GLY A 2 -10.39 -1.16 17.69
CA GLY A 2 -8.99 -1.31 18.11
C GLY A 2 -8.06 -1.39 16.89
N VAL A 3 -6.87 -0.80 16.99
CA VAL A 3 -5.81 -0.99 16.00
C VAL A 3 -5.25 -2.41 16.20
N PRO A 4 -5.19 -3.25 15.15
CA PRO A 4 -4.60 -4.58 15.27
C PRO A 4 -3.13 -4.47 15.65
N THR A 5 -2.66 -5.42 16.46
CA THR A 5 -1.23 -5.63 16.69
C THR A 5 -0.55 -6.10 15.40
N GLU A 6 0.77 -5.93 15.32
CA GLU A 6 1.56 -6.41 14.18
C GLU A 6 1.31 -7.90 13.90
N LYS A 7 1.20 -8.73 14.95
CA LYS A 7 0.94 -10.16 14.82
C LYS A 7 -0.44 -10.45 14.26
N GLU A 8 -1.47 -9.74 14.73
CA GLU A 8 -2.84 -9.89 14.23
C GLU A 8 -2.94 -9.44 12.77
N LEU A 9 -2.29 -8.34 12.41
CA LEU A 9 -2.23 -7.87 11.02
C LEU A 9 -1.51 -8.88 10.11
N GLN A 10 -0.35 -9.38 10.53
CA GLN A 10 0.39 -10.40 9.76
C GLN A 10 -0.46 -11.66 9.56
N GLN A 11 -1.11 -12.14 10.61
CA GLN A 11 -2.01 -13.29 10.51
C GLN A 11 -3.16 -13.02 9.53
N ALA A 12 -3.80 -11.86 9.61
CA ALA A 12 -4.88 -11.47 8.69
C ALA A 12 -4.40 -11.41 7.23
N LEU A 13 -3.21 -10.88 6.98
CA LEU A 13 -2.61 -10.83 5.63
C LEU A 13 -2.29 -12.22 5.10
N THR A 14 -1.77 -13.12 5.93
CA THR A 14 -1.53 -14.53 5.54
C THR A 14 -2.85 -15.22 5.18
N THR A 15 -3.88 -15.08 6.01
CA THR A 15 -5.21 -15.65 5.73
C THR A 15 -5.79 -15.09 4.43
N ALA A 16 -5.68 -13.78 4.19
CA ALA A 16 -6.13 -13.17 2.95
C ALA A 16 -5.36 -13.72 1.72
N ALA A 17 -4.05 -13.90 1.82
CA ALA A 17 -3.29 -14.53 0.75
C ALA A 17 -3.80 -15.93 0.43
N THR A 18 -4.02 -16.76 1.46
CA THR A 18 -4.58 -18.12 1.30
C THR A 18 -6.00 -18.10 0.71
N MET A 19 -6.88 -17.21 1.15
CA MET A 19 -8.24 -17.09 0.60
C MET A 19 -8.22 -16.79 -0.90
N ARG A 20 -7.31 -15.91 -1.33
CA ARG A 20 -7.14 -15.57 -2.74
C ARG A 20 -6.58 -16.75 -3.55
N GLU A 21 -5.60 -17.48 -3.03
CA GLU A 21 -5.01 -18.67 -3.66
C GLU A 21 -6.05 -19.79 -3.84
N GLN A 22 -6.92 -19.98 -2.85
CA GLN A 22 -7.98 -20.99 -2.87
C GLN A 22 -9.22 -20.57 -3.66
N ASN A 23 -9.21 -19.38 -4.28
CA ASN A 23 -10.39 -18.75 -4.92
C ASN A 23 -11.62 -18.65 -3.98
N ASN A 24 -11.39 -18.58 -2.67
CA ASN A 24 -12.44 -18.46 -1.66
C ASN A 24 -12.57 -17.00 -1.15
N ASP A 25 -12.51 -16.05 -2.08
CA ASP A 25 -12.62 -14.61 -1.82
C ASP A 25 -13.89 -14.05 -2.47
N HIS A 26 -15.04 -14.64 -2.12
CA HIS A 26 -16.34 -14.34 -2.73
C HIS A 26 -16.73 -12.86 -2.63
N ASP A 27 -16.45 -12.23 -1.49
CA ASP A 27 -16.77 -10.82 -1.22
C ASP A 27 -15.58 -9.88 -1.49
N PHE A 28 -14.51 -10.37 -2.13
CA PHE A 28 -13.28 -9.62 -2.42
C PHE A 28 -12.61 -8.99 -1.19
N ILE A 29 -12.86 -9.51 0.01
CA ILE A 29 -12.30 -9.03 1.26
C ILE A 29 -10.79 -9.22 1.25
N ALA A 30 -10.32 -10.39 0.81
CA ALA A 30 -8.91 -10.72 0.79
C ALA A 30 -8.15 -9.86 -0.23
N LYS A 31 -8.69 -9.73 -1.45
CA LYS A 31 -8.16 -8.84 -2.48
C LYS A 31 -8.09 -7.39 -1.99
N SER A 32 -9.16 -6.90 -1.37
CA SER A 32 -9.24 -5.54 -0.85
C SER A 32 -8.23 -5.30 0.27
N LEU A 33 -8.14 -6.21 1.24
CA LEU A 33 -7.21 -6.11 2.36
C LEU A 33 -5.75 -6.10 1.88
N LEU A 34 -5.38 -7.02 1.00
CA LEU A 34 -4.02 -7.11 0.45
C LEU A 34 -3.66 -5.86 -0.37
N ASN A 35 -4.60 -5.36 -1.19
CA ASN A 35 -4.40 -4.13 -1.95
C ASN A 35 -4.21 -2.93 -1.03
N LEU A 36 -5.06 -2.76 -0.02
CA LEU A 36 -4.96 -1.68 0.95
C LEU A 36 -3.64 -1.74 1.72
N ASN A 37 -3.24 -2.92 2.19
CA ASN A 37 -1.96 -3.08 2.88
C ASN A 37 -0.78 -2.67 2.00
N HIS A 38 -0.76 -3.12 0.74
CA HIS A 38 0.28 -2.71 -0.20
C HIS A 38 0.31 -1.19 -0.43
N ARG A 39 -0.86 -0.55 -0.55
CA ARG A 39 -0.95 0.91 -0.69
C ARG A 39 -0.43 1.64 0.55
N VAL A 40 -0.74 1.13 1.75
CA VAL A 40 -0.24 1.68 3.02
C VAL A 40 1.30 1.60 3.08
N GLU A 41 1.90 0.48 2.67
CA GLU A 41 3.36 0.34 2.62
C GLU A 41 4.02 1.37 1.68
N LEU A 42 3.39 1.66 0.54
CA LEU A 42 3.88 2.68 -0.39
C LEU A 42 3.77 4.09 0.21
N LEU A 43 2.68 4.39 0.90
CA LEU A 43 2.49 5.67 1.59
C LEU A 43 3.47 5.86 2.75
N GLU A 44 3.80 4.80 3.50
CA GLU A 44 4.85 4.87 4.53
C GLU A 44 6.23 5.16 3.91
N LYS A 45 6.52 4.64 2.70
CA LYS A 45 7.74 5.02 1.95
C LYS A 45 7.72 6.50 1.54
N VAL A 46 6.59 7.01 1.05
CA VAL A 46 6.45 8.45 0.74
C VAL A 46 6.71 9.29 1.98
N LYS A 47 6.10 8.95 3.11
CA LYS A 47 6.30 9.63 4.39
C LYS A 47 7.75 9.56 4.86
N HIS A 48 8.43 8.44 4.68
CA HIS A 48 9.85 8.29 5.00
C HIS A 48 10.72 9.24 4.16
N TYR A 49 10.56 9.24 2.83
CA TYR A 49 11.36 10.11 1.96
C TYR A 49 11.00 11.59 2.10
N ALA A 50 9.74 11.92 2.41
CA ALA A 50 9.34 13.29 2.71
C ALA A 50 10.08 13.81 3.95
N LYS A 51 10.17 13.00 5.01
CA LYS A 51 10.95 13.34 6.21
C LYS A 51 12.44 13.50 5.91
N LEU A 52 13.01 12.63 5.08
CA LEU A 52 14.42 12.74 4.68
C LEU A 52 14.69 14.02 3.88
N TYR A 53 13.87 14.31 2.89
CA TYR A 53 13.96 15.51 2.06
C TYR A 53 13.87 16.80 2.89
N LEU A 54 12.96 16.86 3.85
CA LEU A 54 12.84 18.00 4.75
C LEU A 54 14.05 18.14 5.68
N ARG A 55 14.62 17.02 6.16
CA ARG A 55 15.80 17.02 7.04
C ARG A 55 17.10 17.33 6.31
N SER A 56 17.21 17.01 5.02
CA SER A 56 18.41 17.26 4.22
C SER A 56 18.52 18.70 3.72
N GLY A 57 17.59 19.59 4.09
CA GLY A 57 17.54 20.93 3.53
C GLY A 57 17.17 20.92 2.05
N GLN A 58 16.31 19.98 1.64
CA GLN A 58 15.77 19.87 0.28
C GLN A 58 16.80 19.48 -0.78
N GLY A 59 17.70 18.55 -0.45
CA GLY A 59 18.70 18.00 -1.37
C GLY A 59 18.09 17.35 -2.64
N SER A 60 18.81 17.44 -3.76
CA SER A 60 18.36 16.96 -5.08
C SER A 60 18.21 15.44 -5.16
N GLN A 61 19.03 14.69 -4.41
CA GLN A 61 18.95 13.25 -4.34
C GLN A 61 17.68 12.80 -3.58
N GLU A 62 17.43 13.37 -2.40
CA GLU A 62 16.23 13.07 -1.62
C GLU A 62 14.96 13.50 -2.34
N HIS A 63 15.00 14.64 -3.05
CA HIS A 63 13.89 15.08 -3.90
C HIS A 63 13.55 14.02 -4.96
N THR A 64 14.55 13.48 -5.65
CA THR A 64 14.36 12.44 -6.66
C THR A 64 13.77 11.16 -6.05
N LEU A 65 14.24 10.76 -4.86
CA LEU A 65 13.70 9.60 -4.14
C LEU A 65 12.24 9.82 -3.73
N LEU A 66 11.90 11.01 -3.26
CA LEU A 66 10.53 11.38 -2.91
C LEU A 66 9.60 11.32 -4.13
N LEU A 67 9.99 11.92 -5.25
CA LEU A 67 9.19 11.88 -6.49
C LEU A 67 8.95 10.43 -6.96
N ARG A 68 9.98 9.58 -6.92
CA ARG A 68 9.84 8.16 -7.25
C ARG A 68 8.89 7.41 -6.31
N ALA A 69 8.88 7.76 -5.03
CA ALA A 69 7.97 7.15 -4.06
C ALA A 69 6.51 7.58 -4.32
N ILE A 70 6.30 8.86 -4.65
CA ILE A 70 4.98 9.41 -5.00
C ILE A 70 4.44 8.72 -6.26
N ASP A 71 5.21 8.68 -7.35
CA ASP A 71 4.82 8.02 -8.61
C ASP A 71 4.45 6.54 -8.39
N LYS A 72 5.19 5.80 -7.56
CA LYS A 72 4.85 4.41 -7.20
C LYS A 72 3.51 4.31 -6.47
N ALA A 73 3.24 5.20 -5.51
CA ALA A 73 1.99 5.21 -4.76
C ALA A 73 0.79 5.55 -5.66
N GLU A 74 0.96 6.51 -6.58
CA GLU A 74 -0.07 6.92 -7.55
C GLU A 74 -0.41 5.79 -8.54
N ARG A 75 0.60 5.11 -9.09
CA ARG A 75 0.38 3.96 -9.99
C ARG A 75 -0.37 2.82 -9.30
N ALA A 76 -0.07 2.57 -8.03
CA ALA A 76 -0.80 1.56 -7.26
C ALA A 76 -2.28 1.93 -7.04
N ALA A 77 -2.59 3.23 -6.92
CA ALA A 77 -3.98 3.70 -6.84
C ALA A 77 -4.71 3.57 -8.19
N LEU A 78 -4.08 3.94 -9.31
CA LEU A 78 -4.64 3.83 -10.66
C LEU A 78 -4.96 2.37 -11.05
N ASN A 79 -4.06 1.45 -10.75
CA ASN A 79 -4.29 0.02 -10.98
C ASN A 79 -5.44 -0.56 -10.13
N SER A 80 -5.86 0.16 -9.08
CA SER A 80 -7.00 -0.24 -8.24
C SER A 80 -8.34 0.27 -8.80
N THR A 81 -8.34 1.39 -9.56
CA THR A 81 -9.53 1.99 -10.16
C THR A 81 -9.89 1.43 -11.53
N ASP A 82 -8.93 0.88 -12.28
CA ASP A 82 -9.15 0.29 -13.62
C ASP A 82 -10.08 -0.94 -13.62
N GLY A 83 -10.46 -1.45 -12.44
CA GLY A 83 -11.48 -2.50 -12.25
C GLY A 83 -12.89 -2.00 -11.89
N LEU A 84 -13.07 -0.69 -11.65
CA LEU A 84 -14.35 -0.08 -11.28
C LEU A 84 -15.08 0.57 -12.48
N ASP A 85 -14.37 0.86 -13.57
CA ASP A 85 -14.93 1.51 -14.78
C ASP A 85 -15.53 0.52 -15.79
N LYS A 86 -15.76 -0.75 -15.42
CA LYS A 86 -16.24 -1.81 -16.33
C LYS A 86 -17.60 -2.42 -15.96
N PHE A 87 -18.43 -1.71 -15.18
CA PHE A 87 -19.80 -2.13 -14.90
C PHE A 87 -20.78 -0.98 -15.13
#